data_AF-A0A1M4EKW2-F1
#
_entry.id   AF-A0A1M4EKW2-F1
#
_cell.length_a   1.000
_cell.length_b   1.000
_cell.length_c   1.000
_cell.angle_alpha   90.00
_cell.angle_beta   90.00
_cell.angle_gamma   90.00
#
_symmetry.space_group_name_H-M   'P 1'
#
loop_
_entity.id
_entity.type
_entity.pdbx_description
1 polymer ?
#
loop_
_entity_poly.entity_id
_entity_poly.type
_entity_poly.pdbx_seq_one_letter_code
_entity_poly.pdbx_strand_id
1 'polypeptide(L)'
;MVEHVKAAYAEGRFDKLEFDDRLERAMTARTHGDLVPIMNELYGRQAVPRIAPLPDPAPPVGTAESSERLGAALAHALPIVGFPILGPLLLLLTGGKTSPYIRRHALEALNFQITVVGASVLLPLTFVGIVLVPFIWVAALILAIVGGVSALSESNFRYPMTIRLVK
;
A
#
# COMPACT_ATOMS: atom_id res chain seq x y z
N MET A 1 -9.75 11.15 35.83
CA MET A 1 -9.64 12.61 36.08
C MET A 1 -8.29 12.98 36.69
N VAL A 2 -7.94 12.53 37.90
CA VAL A 2 -6.64 12.83 38.56
C VAL A 2 -5.41 12.41 37.73
N GLU A 3 -5.49 11.31 36.98
CA GLU A 3 -4.35 10.83 36.16
C GLU A 3 -4.08 11.67 34.91
N HIS A 4 -5.12 12.18 34.25
CA HIS A 4 -4.95 13.05 33.09
C HIS A 4 -4.39 14.42 33.48
N VAL A 5 -4.71 14.88 34.68
CA VAL A 5 -4.20 16.14 35.23
C VAL A 5 -2.72 15.99 35.66
N LYS A 6 -2.33 14.83 36.21
CA LYS A 6 -0.92 14.51 36.50
C LYS A 6 -0.07 14.40 35.23
N ALA A 7 -0.64 13.87 34.14
CA ALA A 7 0.03 13.78 32.84
C ALA A 7 0.36 15.17 32.25
N ALA A 8 -0.56 16.13 32.38
CA ALA A 8 -0.35 17.51 31.90
C ALA A 8 0.67 18.31 32.74
N TYR A 9 0.86 17.97 34.03
CA TYR A 9 1.87 18.59 34.89
C TYR A 9 3.30 18.16 34.51
N ALA A 10 3.49 16.90 34.09
CA ALA A 10 4.77 16.38 33.65
C ALA A 10 5.28 17.01 32.33
N GLU A 11 4.37 17.60 31.53
CA GLU A 11 4.69 18.28 30.27
C GLU A 11 5.13 19.75 30.45
N GLY A 12 5.17 20.28 31.67
CA GLY A 12 5.77 21.59 31.98
C GLY A 12 5.02 22.81 31.40
N ARG A 13 3.75 22.67 31.04
CA ARG A 13 2.96 23.70 30.33
C ARG A 13 2.20 24.69 31.23
N PHE A 14 2.22 24.51 32.55
CA PHE A 14 1.50 25.38 33.49
C PHE A 14 2.37 25.69 34.70
N ASP A 15 2.40 26.96 35.10
CA ASP A 15 3.08 27.38 36.33
C ASP A 15 2.27 26.93 37.55
N LYS A 16 2.95 26.59 38.65
CA LYS A 16 2.34 25.91 39.80
C LYS A 16 1.22 26.72 40.45
N LEU A 17 1.34 28.04 40.39
CA LEU A 17 0.35 29.00 40.90
C LEU A 17 -0.94 29.05 40.06
N GLU A 18 -0.86 28.82 38.75
CA GLU A 18 -2.03 28.81 37.86
C GLU A 18 -2.79 27.48 37.94
N PHE A 19 -2.07 26.39 38.21
CA PHE A 19 -2.65 25.08 38.45
C PHE A 19 -3.49 25.03 39.73
N ASP A 20 -2.94 25.56 40.83
CA ASP A 20 -3.62 25.54 42.13
C ASP A 20 -4.88 26.43 42.12
N ASP A 21 -4.82 27.62 41.51
CA ASP A 21 -5.96 28.55 41.37
C ASP A 21 -7.10 27.98 40.49
N ARG A 22 -6.76 27.18 39.47
CA ARG A 22 -7.74 26.50 38.61
C ARG A 22 -8.29 25.23 39.24
N LEU A 23 -7.48 24.49 40.00
CA LEU A 23 -7.91 23.32 40.74
C LEU A 23 -8.88 23.72 41.87
N GLU A 24 -8.60 24.81 42.57
CA GLU A 24 -9.48 25.35 43.60
C GLU A 24 -10.84 25.79 43.04
N ARG A 25 -10.88 26.44 41.87
CA ARG A 25 -12.13 26.80 41.18
C ARG A 25 -12.92 25.57 40.71
N ALA A 26 -12.24 24.53 40.22
CA ALA A 26 -12.88 23.26 39.84
C ALA A 26 -13.44 22.50 41.06
N MET A 27 -12.77 22.59 42.21
CA MET A 27 -13.18 21.96 43.46
C MET A 27 -14.31 22.72 44.19
N THR A 28 -14.51 24.00 43.86
CA THR A 28 -15.59 24.83 44.41
C THR A 28 -16.87 24.80 43.55
N ALA A 29 -16.77 24.33 42.29
CA ALA A 29 -17.91 24.14 41.40
C ALA A 29 -18.85 23.06 41.97
N ARG A 30 -20.00 23.49 42.49
CA ARG A 30 -20.92 22.61 43.24
C ARG A 30 -21.98 21.96 42.34
N THR A 31 -22.13 22.40 41.09
CA THR A 31 -23.15 21.87 40.16
C THR A 31 -22.59 21.59 38.76
N HIS A 32 -23.17 20.60 38.08
CA HIS A 32 -22.78 20.19 36.71
C HIS A 32 -23.04 21.29 35.67
N GLY A 33 -23.94 22.23 35.95
CA GLY A 33 -24.22 23.38 35.08
C GLY A 33 -23.09 24.41 35.05
N ASP A 34 -22.38 24.58 36.16
CA ASP A 34 -21.27 25.54 36.26
C ASP A 34 -19.98 25.05 35.58
N LEU A 35 -19.91 23.74 35.29
CA LEU A 35 -18.79 23.10 34.60
C LEU A 35 -18.86 23.26 33.08
N VAL A 36 -20.05 23.51 32.52
CA VAL A 36 -20.27 23.66 31.07
C VAL A 36 -19.47 24.82 30.45
N PRO A 37 -19.48 26.05 31.01
CA PRO A 37 -18.68 27.14 30.43
C PRO A 37 -17.17 26.88 30.55
N ILE A 38 -16.71 26.26 31.64
CA ILE A 38 -15.29 25.92 31.86
C ILE A 38 -14.82 24.87 30.85
N MET A 39 -15.62 23.82 30.63
CA MET A 39 -15.35 22.80 29.64
C MET A 39 -15.30 23.38 28.23
N ASN A 40 -16.18 24.34 27.93
CA ASN A 40 -16.20 24.99 26.63
C ASN A 40 -15.01 25.94 26.42
N GLU A 41 -14.48 26.59 27.46
CA GLU A 41 -13.23 27.34 27.37
C GLU A 41 -12.00 26.42 27.23
N LEU A 42 -12.02 25.26 27.90
CA LEU A 42 -10.91 24.30 27.85
C LEU A 42 -10.85 23.54 26.50
N TYR A 43 -12.00 23.10 25.99
CA TYR A 43 -12.12 22.32 24.76
C TYR A 43 -12.43 23.18 23.53
N GLY A 44 -13.18 24.27 23.68
CA GLY A 44 -13.61 25.11 22.55
C GLY A 44 -12.48 25.91 21.90
N ARG A 45 -11.31 26.02 22.55
CA ARG A 45 -10.09 26.57 21.92
C ARG A 45 -9.27 25.52 21.16
N GLN A 46 -9.61 24.24 21.26
CA GLN A 46 -9.10 23.22 20.33
C GLN A 46 -9.87 23.34 19.03
N ALA A 47 -9.24 24.01 18.05
CA ALA A 47 -9.64 23.95 16.66
C ALA A 47 -9.90 22.47 16.28
N VAL A 48 -11.17 22.13 16.01
CA VAL A 48 -11.54 20.84 15.43
C VAL A 48 -10.68 20.68 14.17
N PRO A 49 -9.83 19.64 14.07
CA PRO A 49 -9.10 19.38 12.84
C PRO A 49 -10.14 19.26 11.74
N ARG A 50 -10.10 20.14 10.75
CA ARG A 50 -10.94 20.03 9.57
C ARG A 50 -10.49 18.75 8.86
N ILE A 51 -11.17 17.63 9.14
CA ILE A 51 -10.92 16.34 8.51
C ILE A 51 -11.08 16.57 7.01
N ALA A 52 -9.99 16.44 6.25
CA ALA A 52 -10.06 16.43 4.80
C ALA A 52 -11.04 15.31 4.37
N PRO A 53 -11.80 15.47 3.27
CA PRO A 53 -12.69 14.42 2.78
C PRO A 53 -11.95 13.09 2.77
N LEU A 54 -12.48 12.10 3.50
CA LEU A 54 -11.92 10.76 3.53
C LEU A 54 -11.81 10.29 2.08
N PRO A 55 -10.67 9.71 1.65
CA PRO A 55 -10.60 9.00 0.38
C PRO A 55 -11.74 7.98 0.33
N ASP A 56 -12.40 7.83 -0.82
CA ASP A 56 -13.48 6.87 -0.99
C ASP A 56 -13.07 5.50 -0.42
N PRO A 57 -13.99 4.79 0.28
CA PRO A 57 -13.68 3.48 0.82
C PRO A 57 -13.22 2.58 -0.33
N ALA A 58 -11.95 2.15 -0.26
CA ALA A 58 -11.42 1.16 -1.18
C ALA A 58 -12.35 -0.06 -1.17
N PRO A 59 -12.66 -0.65 -2.34
CA PRO A 59 -13.54 -1.81 -2.41
C PRO A 59 -13.02 -2.90 -1.46
N PRO A 60 -13.93 -3.64 -0.80
CA PRO A 60 -13.55 -4.67 0.16
C PRO A 60 -12.58 -5.63 -0.53
N VAL A 61 -11.36 -5.72 0.00
CA VAL A 61 -10.38 -6.71 -0.45
C VAL A 61 -10.87 -8.06 0.08
N GLY A 62 -11.83 -8.66 -0.63
CA GLY A 62 -12.13 -10.07 -0.48
C GLY A 62 -10.92 -10.90 -0.86
N THR A 63 -10.73 -12.04 -0.20
CA THR A 63 -9.78 -13.07 -0.63
C THR A 63 -10.07 -13.43 -2.08
N ALA A 64 -9.04 -13.49 -2.92
CA ALA A 64 -9.19 -13.78 -4.33
C ALA A 64 -9.74 -15.20 -4.53
N GLU A 65 -10.73 -15.35 -5.43
CA GLU A 65 -11.26 -16.67 -5.73
C GLU A 65 -10.22 -17.57 -6.42
N SER A 66 -10.40 -18.89 -6.35
CA SER A 66 -9.44 -19.85 -6.94
C SER A 66 -9.21 -19.63 -8.43
N SER A 67 -10.26 -19.23 -9.16
CA SER A 67 -10.21 -18.88 -10.59
C SER A 67 -9.35 -17.63 -10.84
N GLU A 68 -9.44 -16.64 -9.97
CA GLU A 68 -8.65 -15.41 -10.03
C GLU A 68 -7.18 -15.68 -9.72
N ARG A 69 -6.91 -16.54 -8.73
CA ARG A 69 -5.54 -17.00 -8.40
C ARG A 69 -4.92 -17.75 -9.56
N LEU A 70 -5.67 -18.65 -10.19
CA LEU A 70 -5.21 -19.36 -11.39
C LEU A 70 -4.94 -18.37 -12.53
N GLY A 71 -5.86 -17.44 -12.79
CA GLY A 71 -5.66 -16.36 -13.76
C GLY A 71 -4.37 -15.58 -13.47
N ALA A 72 -4.23 -15.06 -12.26
CA ALA A 72 -3.04 -14.32 -11.84
C ALA A 72 -1.74 -15.13 -12.00
N ALA A 73 -1.75 -16.43 -11.72
CA ALA A 73 -0.60 -17.31 -11.94
C ALA A 73 -0.28 -17.50 -13.44
N LEU A 74 -1.31 -17.65 -14.27
CA LEU A 74 -1.16 -17.75 -15.73
C LEU A 74 -0.52 -16.49 -16.33
N ALA A 75 -0.75 -15.33 -15.72
CA ALA A 75 -0.14 -14.07 -16.15
C ALA A 75 1.40 -14.13 -16.12
N HIS A 76 1.96 -14.87 -15.17
CA HIS A 76 3.41 -15.07 -15.04
C HIS A 76 3.91 -16.29 -15.82
N ALA A 77 3.07 -17.31 -16.01
CA ALA A 77 3.44 -18.54 -16.71
C ALA A 77 3.44 -18.40 -18.24
N LEU A 78 2.48 -17.68 -18.83
CA LEU A 78 2.36 -17.52 -20.29
C LEU A 78 3.62 -16.97 -20.98
N PRO A 79 4.36 -16.01 -20.38
CA PRO A 79 5.66 -15.59 -20.89
C PRO A 79 6.68 -16.71 -21.12
N ILE A 80 6.68 -17.73 -20.24
CA ILE A 80 7.62 -18.85 -20.28
C ILE A 80 7.38 -19.71 -21.53
N VAL A 81 6.12 -19.82 -21.97
CA VAL A 81 5.70 -20.65 -23.11
C VAL A 81 5.91 -19.93 -24.46
N GLY A 82 6.63 -18.80 -24.47
CA GLY A 82 6.98 -18.08 -25.70
C GLY A 82 6.09 -16.88 -26.01
N PHE A 83 5.20 -16.48 -25.09
CA PHE A 83 4.34 -15.30 -25.24
C PHE A 83 4.67 -14.22 -24.21
N PRO A 84 5.89 -13.64 -24.20
CA PRO A 84 6.36 -12.73 -23.14
C PRO A 84 5.47 -11.50 -22.98
N ILE A 85 5.06 -10.87 -24.09
CA ILE A 85 4.19 -9.69 -24.05
C ILE A 85 2.72 -10.08 -24.22
N LEU A 86 2.44 -10.97 -25.18
CA LEU A 86 1.07 -11.33 -25.55
C LEU A 86 0.32 -12.06 -24.43
N GLY A 87 1.00 -12.92 -23.66
CA GLY A 87 0.38 -13.67 -22.57
C GLY A 87 -0.20 -12.78 -21.47
N PRO A 88 0.63 -11.95 -20.81
CA PRO A 88 0.18 -10.99 -19.80
C PRO A 88 -0.83 -9.98 -20.36
N LEU A 89 -0.63 -9.51 -21.59
CA LEU A 89 -1.52 -8.54 -22.23
C LEU A 89 -2.92 -9.12 -22.49
N LEU A 90 -3.00 -10.35 -23.00
CA LEU A 90 -4.27 -11.04 -23.21
C LEU A 90 -5.01 -11.21 -21.89
N LEU A 91 -4.29 -11.60 -20.85
CA LEU A 91 -4.88 -11.81 -19.54
C LEU A 91 -5.34 -10.49 -18.90
N LEU A 92 -4.59 -9.41 -19.11
CA LEU A 92 -4.96 -8.06 -18.70
C LEU A 92 -6.27 -7.59 -19.39
N LEU A 93 -6.40 -7.87 -20.69
CA LEU A 93 -7.56 -7.50 -21.51
C LEU A 93 -8.80 -8.37 -21.29
N THR A 94 -8.63 -9.56 -20.71
CA THR A 94 -9.70 -10.50 -20.42
C THR A 94 -9.96 -10.53 -18.91
N GLY A 95 -9.22 -11.36 -18.17
CA GLY A 95 -9.37 -11.51 -16.71
C GLY A 95 -9.12 -10.23 -15.91
N GLY A 96 -8.26 -9.32 -16.41
CA GLY A 96 -8.02 -8.03 -15.77
C GLY A 96 -9.20 -7.06 -15.83
N LYS A 97 -10.19 -7.28 -16.70
CA LYS A 97 -11.45 -6.51 -16.71
C LYS A 97 -12.45 -7.01 -15.66
N THR A 98 -12.35 -8.29 -15.31
CA THR A 98 -13.27 -8.95 -14.38
C THR A 98 -12.76 -8.90 -12.94
N SER A 99 -11.44 -9.03 -12.75
CA SER A 99 -10.82 -9.13 -11.43
C SER A 99 -9.69 -8.10 -11.25
N PRO A 100 -9.76 -7.25 -10.21
CA PRO A 100 -8.64 -6.41 -9.80
C PRO A 100 -7.40 -7.23 -9.44
N TYR A 101 -7.57 -8.47 -8.98
CA TYR A 101 -6.44 -9.35 -8.63
C TYR A 101 -5.65 -9.79 -9.87
N ILE A 102 -6.37 -10.26 -10.89
CA ILE A 102 -5.76 -10.65 -12.15
C ILE A 102 -5.10 -9.42 -12.79
N ARG A 103 -5.77 -8.26 -12.76
CA ARG A 103 -5.26 -7.01 -13.32
C ARG A 103 -3.90 -6.64 -12.71
N ARG A 104 -3.75 -6.70 -11.38
CA ARG A 104 -2.48 -6.34 -10.71
C ARG A 104 -1.32 -7.25 -11.11
N HIS A 105 -1.54 -8.57 -11.16
CA HIS A 105 -0.48 -9.51 -11.58
C HIS A 105 -0.18 -9.44 -13.07
N ALA A 106 -1.19 -9.24 -13.91
CA ALA A 106 -1.01 -9.11 -15.35
C ALA A 106 -0.23 -7.83 -15.72
N LEU A 107 -0.49 -6.70 -15.05
CA LEU A 107 0.28 -5.46 -15.25
C LEU A 107 1.74 -5.60 -14.81
N GLU A 108 1.96 -6.23 -13.66
CA GLU A 108 3.30 -6.42 -13.11
C GLU A 108 4.13 -7.38 -13.99
N ALA A 109 3.52 -8.49 -14.45
CA ALA A 109 4.13 -9.40 -15.43
C ALA A 109 4.41 -8.71 -16.77
N LEU A 110 3.47 -7.93 -17.30
CA LEU A 110 3.62 -7.23 -18.58
C LEU A 110 4.79 -6.24 -18.54
N ASN A 111 4.88 -5.41 -17.49
CA ASN A 111 5.97 -4.45 -17.31
C ASN A 111 7.33 -5.17 -17.19
N PHE A 112 7.37 -6.31 -16.50
CA PHE A 112 8.60 -7.12 -16.40
C PHE A 112 9.04 -7.67 -17.74
N GLN A 113 8.11 -8.23 -18.51
CA GLN A 113 8.43 -8.80 -19.82
C GLN A 113 8.87 -7.74 -20.82
N ILE A 114 8.25 -6.55 -20.80
CA ILE A 114 8.73 -5.40 -21.59
C ILE A 114 10.16 -5.03 -21.19
N THR A 115 10.47 -5.04 -19.89
CA THR A 115 11.81 -4.74 -19.38
C THR A 115 12.83 -5.78 -19.85
N VAL A 116 12.52 -7.08 -19.71
CA VAL A 116 13.40 -8.19 -20.12
C VAL A 116 13.62 -8.23 -21.62
N VAL A 117 12.57 -8.07 -22.42
CA VAL A 117 12.65 -8.04 -23.88
C VAL A 117 13.43 -6.82 -24.36
N GLY A 118 13.13 -5.63 -23.81
CA GLY A 118 13.87 -4.41 -24.14
C GLY A 118 15.34 -4.52 -23.80
N ALA A 119 15.68 -5.04 -22.62
CA ALA A 119 17.04 -5.34 -22.22
C ALA A 119 17.71 -6.34 -23.19
N SER A 120 17.02 -7.43 -23.55
CA SER A 120 17.55 -8.46 -24.44
C SER A 120 17.85 -7.95 -25.85
N VAL A 121 17.17 -6.91 -26.32
CA VAL A 121 17.46 -6.27 -27.63
C VAL A 121 18.62 -5.28 -27.52
N LEU A 122 18.73 -4.55 -26.41
CA LEU A 122 19.70 -3.45 -26.27
C LEU A 122 21.08 -3.91 -25.79
N LEU A 123 21.16 -4.91 -24.91
CA LEU A 123 22.41 -5.42 -24.35
C LEU A 123 23.38 -6.04 -25.38
N PRO A 124 22.91 -6.83 -26.38
CA PRO A 124 23.78 -7.44 -27.39
C PRO A 124 24.58 -6.46 -28.27
N LEU A 125 24.27 -5.15 -28.23
CA LEU A 125 25.10 -4.13 -28.88
C LEU A 125 26.54 -4.11 -28.33
N THR A 126 26.76 -4.67 -27.15
CA THR A 126 28.08 -4.87 -26.54
C THR A 126 28.43 -6.35 -26.44
N PHE A 127 29.71 -6.70 -26.58
CA PHE A 127 30.17 -8.09 -26.44
C PHE A 127 29.83 -8.68 -25.06
N VAL A 128 29.93 -7.86 -24.00
CA VAL A 128 29.56 -8.25 -22.63
C VAL A 128 28.06 -8.56 -22.53
N GLY A 129 27.22 -7.75 -23.16
CA GLY A 129 25.77 -7.95 -23.11
C GLY A 129 25.32 -9.25 -23.77
N ILE A 130 25.98 -9.69 -24.85
CA ILE A 130 25.70 -11.00 -25.48
C ILE A 130 25.86 -12.15 -24.47
N VAL A 131 26.93 -12.10 -23.67
CA VAL A 131 27.20 -13.11 -22.62
C VAL A 131 26.18 -13.01 -21.49
N LEU A 132 25.70 -11.80 -21.15
CA LEU A 132 24.78 -11.57 -20.04
C LEU A 132 23.33 -11.97 -20.34
N VAL A 133 22.88 -11.85 -21.61
CA VAL A 133 21.50 -12.17 -22.02
C VAL A 133 21.00 -13.54 -21.54
N PRO A 134 21.72 -14.67 -21.71
CA PRO A 134 21.23 -15.96 -21.23
C PRO A 134 21.00 -15.99 -19.71
N PHE A 135 21.85 -15.31 -18.92
CA PHE A 135 21.66 -15.22 -17.47
C PHE A 135 20.41 -14.41 -17.09
N ILE A 136 20.11 -13.35 -17.85
CA ILE A 136 18.88 -12.56 -17.67
C ILE A 136 17.65 -13.44 -17.93
N TRP A 137 17.66 -14.25 -18.98
CA TRP A 137 16.54 -15.16 -19.28
C TRP A 137 16.34 -16.23 -18.20
N VAL A 138 17.42 -16.77 -17.65
CA VAL A 138 17.35 -17.69 -16.51
C VAL A 138 16.76 -17.00 -15.26
N ALA A 139 17.24 -15.80 -14.93
CA ALA A 139 16.70 -15.03 -13.81
C ALA A 139 15.21 -14.68 -14.03
N ALA A 140 14.84 -14.29 -15.25
CA ALA A 140 13.46 -14.00 -15.63
C ALA A 140 12.55 -15.21 -15.50
N LEU A 141 13.03 -16.39 -15.90
CA LEU A 141 12.31 -17.66 -15.72
C LEU A 141 12.05 -17.96 -14.25
N ILE A 142 13.07 -17.85 -13.40
CA ILE A 142 12.94 -18.09 -11.95
C ILE A 142 11.92 -17.11 -11.35
N LEU A 143 12.06 -15.82 -11.64
CA LEU A 143 11.15 -14.80 -11.13
C LEU A 143 9.72 -15.01 -11.62
N ALA A 144 9.53 -15.46 -12.87
CA ALA A 144 8.22 -15.78 -13.41
C ALA A 144 7.55 -16.95 -12.67
N ILE A 145 8.32 -17.99 -12.35
CA ILE A 145 7.82 -19.12 -11.54
C ILE A 145 7.44 -18.64 -10.13
N VAL A 146 8.30 -17.86 -9.48
CA VAL A 146 8.03 -17.32 -8.13
C VAL A 146 6.80 -16.41 -8.15
N GLY A 147 6.65 -15.56 -9.17
CA GLY A 147 5.46 -14.72 -9.36
C GLY A 147 4.19 -15.54 -9.53
N GLY A 148 4.25 -16.62 -10.31
CA GLY A 148 3.14 -17.56 -10.48
C GLY A 148 2.74 -18.26 -9.18
N VAL A 149 3.71 -18.81 -8.44
CA VAL A 149 3.47 -19.48 -7.15
C VAL A 149 2.95 -18.49 -6.10
N SER A 150 3.50 -17.29 -6.06
CA SER A 150 3.06 -16.24 -5.14
C SER A 150 1.62 -15.80 -5.45
N ALA A 151 1.22 -15.76 -6.72
CA ALA A 151 -0.16 -15.46 -7.12
C ALA A 151 -1.17 -16.53 -6.65
N LEU A 152 -0.74 -17.78 -6.49
CA LEU A 152 -1.58 -18.83 -5.92
C LEU A 152 -1.77 -18.68 -4.40
N SER A 153 -0.82 -18.01 -3.73
CA SER A 153 -0.80 -17.80 -2.27
C SER A 153 -1.39 -16.45 -1.84
N GLU A 154 -2.14 -15.77 -2.72
CA GLU A 154 -2.68 -14.41 -2.51
C GLU A 154 -1.63 -13.31 -2.22
N SER A 155 -0.35 -13.60 -2.48
CA SER A 155 0.72 -12.65 -2.20
C SER A 155 0.93 -11.69 -3.37
N ASN A 156 1.04 -10.39 -3.06
CA ASN A 156 1.30 -9.32 -4.01
C ASN A 156 2.76 -9.30 -4.45
N PHE A 157 3.16 -10.31 -5.24
CA PHE A 157 4.49 -10.39 -5.82
C PHE A 157 4.79 -9.19 -6.72
N ARG A 158 5.99 -8.64 -6.58
CA ARG A 158 6.51 -7.57 -7.42
C ARG A 158 7.86 -8.01 -7.96
N TYR A 159 8.07 -7.83 -9.26
CA TYR A 159 9.34 -8.20 -9.86
C TYR A 159 10.43 -7.22 -9.38
N PRO A 160 11.63 -7.72 -9.07
CA PRO A 160 12.78 -6.85 -8.92
C PRO A 160 13.17 -6.28 -10.30
N MET A 161 13.68 -5.04 -10.32
CA MET A 161 14.20 -4.39 -11.54
C MET A 161 13.19 -4.28 -12.70
N THR A 162 11.97 -3.84 -12.41
CA THR A 162 10.89 -3.67 -13.40
C THR A 162 10.69 -2.20 -13.75
N ILE A 163 10.66 -1.86 -15.03
CA ILE A 163 10.26 -0.52 -15.47
C ILE A 163 8.74 -0.49 -15.62
N ARG A 164 8.08 0.41 -14.90
CA ARG A 164 6.61 0.54 -14.87
C ARG A 164 6.13 1.49 -15.96
N LEU A 165 5.97 0.97 -17.18
CA LEU A 165 5.46 1.73 -18.32
C LEU A 165 3.93 1.76 -18.34
N VAL A 166 3.27 0.66 -17.95
CA VAL A 166 1.81 0.49 -18.02
C VAL A 166 1.19 0.58 -16.62
N LYS A 167 0.08 1.32 -16.46
CA LYS A 167 -0.67 1.57 -15.21
C LYS A 167 -2.14 1.15 -15.33
#